data_AF-A0A956GCE4-F1
#
_entry.id   AF-A0A956GCE4-F1
#
_cell.length_a   1.000
_cell.length_b   1.000
_cell.length_c   1.000
_cell.angle_alpha   90.00
_cell.angle_beta   90.00
_cell.angle_gamma   90.00
#
_symmetry.space_group_name_H-M   'P 1'
#
loop_
_entity.id
_entity.type
_entity.pdbx_description
1 polymer ?
#
loop_
_entity_poly.entity_id
_entity_poly.type
_entity_poly.pdbx_seq_one_letter_code
_entity_poly.pdbx_strand_id
1 'polypeptide(L)'
;MPPAKPAKPARPSAACERALAALEAPLRFAAKDGFRNIDGIANLGTTLRDASRRLADTAPEGEAADAFDALAAKLERFDTQPRPERVRLVAFGMRLVAQHGDGLRRSPPPKPSSKQRRESDAAGETPEAKDAPPATGLDAPLTALPGVGPALAQRLAERGLERVEDLLFFLPLGYRDDRQLTPITELSEGDDRSTSGVIVDIRGGRARGRRMVEVQLGAAEGGEALLSCVWFGGAAGMTSRYERGQQLRVSGRVRRYKSRLQIAHPRVADADAPGEVRPRYSEVPKVAPRLLERACAAAARAHASEVIDALPSAVAEAFGLPPLDEALRTIHLCDAEQQALSGEALALLERGEHPALRRLALGELFSLSLAVALRRERWA
;
A
#
# COMPACT_ATOMS: atom_id res chain seq x y z
N MET A 1 26.26 33.41 -34.47
CA MET A 1 25.01 32.67 -34.74
C MET A 1 24.34 32.40 -33.40
N PRO A 2 23.14 32.95 -33.13
CA PRO A 2 22.38 32.56 -31.93
C PRO A 2 21.83 31.13 -32.11
N PRO A 3 21.79 30.30 -31.06
CA PRO A 3 21.26 28.94 -31.17
C PRO A 3 19.75 28.96 -31.38
N ALA A 4 19.29 28.11 -32.30
CA ALA A 4 17.88 27.96 -32.67
C ALA A 4 17.04 27.57 -31.44
N LYS A 5 15.93 28.29 -31.23
CA LYS A 5 14.89 27.91 -30.26
C LYS A 5 14.31 26.54 -30.66
N PRO A 6 14.15 25.59 -29.73
CA PRO A 6 13.47 24.33 -30.02
C PRO A 6 12.01 24.60 -30.41
N ALA A 7 11.54 23.90 -31.45
CA ALA A 7 10.20 24.00 -31.97
C ALA A 7 9.17 23.64 -30.88
N LYS A 8 8.13 24.47 -30.77
CA LYS A 8 7.01 24.29 -29.85
C LYS A 8 6.21 23.04 -30.28
N PRO A 9 5.89 22.08 -29.39
CA PRO A 9 5.12 20.89 -29.78
C PRO A 9 3.74 21.30 -30.33
N ALA A 10 3.34 20.66 -31.43
CA ALA A 10 2.06 20.91 -32.09
C ALA A 10 0.90 20.63 -31.12
N ARG A 11 -0.07 21.55 -31.06
CA ARG A 11 -1.23 21.39 -30.16
C ARG A 11 -2.08 20.19 -30.60
N PRO A 12 -2.52 19.32 -29.68
CA PRO A 12 -3.35 18.17 -30.03
C PRO A 12 -4.68 18.61 -30.67
N SER A 13 -5.07 17.87 -31.71
CA SER A 13 -6.28 18.13 -32.50
C SER A 13 -7.54 17.70 -31.74
N ALA A 14 -8.69 18.32 -32.03
CA ALA A 14 -9.99 17.87 -31.48
C ALA A 14 -10.39 16.46 -31.97
N ALA A 15 -9.72 15.93 -33.00
CA ALA A 15 -9.86 14.54 -33.41
C ALA A 15 -9.12 13.59 -32.45
N CYS A 16 -7.93 13.98 -31.98
CA CYS A 16 -7.13 13.23 -31.01
C CYS A 16 -7.86 13.05 -29.66
N GLU A 17 -8.45 14.11 -29.13
CA GLU A 17 -9.20 14.06 -27.87
C GLU A 17 -10.43 13.14 -27.96
N ARG A 18 -11.13 13.15 -29.11
CA ARG A 18 -12.27 12.24 -29.37
C ARG A 18 -11.82 10.79 -29.51
N ALA A 19 -10.69 10.54 -30.17
CA ALA A 19 -10.11 9.20 -30.29
C ALA A 19 -9.66 8.66 -28.92
N LEU A 20 -9.08 9.52 -28.07
CA LEU A 20 -8.68 9.17 -26.71
C LEU A 20 -9.91 8.80 -25.85
N ALA A 21 -10.98 9.60 -25.90
CA ALA A 21 -12.21 9.31 -25.18
C ALA A 21 -12.87 8.00 -25.67
N ALA A 22 -12.82 7.74 -26.98
CA ALA A 22 -13.35 6.52 -27.59
C ALA A 22 -12.54 5.26 -27.22
N LEU A 23 -11.28 5.40 -26.84
CA LEU A 23 -10.44 4.31 -26.33
C LEU A 23 -10.61 4.12 -24.80
N GLU A 24 -10.67 5.23 -24.06
CA GLU A 24 -10.68 5.23 -22.59
C GLU A 24 -11.98 4.67 -22.00
N ALA A 25 -13.14 4.97 -22.59
CA ALA A 25 -14.43 4.50 -22.08
C ALA A 25 -14.57 2.95 -22.14
N PRO A 26 -14.28 2.27 -23.26
CA PRO A 26 -14.28 0.81 -23.31
C PRO A 26 -13.23 0.16 -22.38
N LEU A 27 -12.03 0.74 -22.26
CA LEU A 27 -10.99 0.23 -21.36
C LEU A 27 -11.41 0.30 -19.89
N ARG A 28 -11.95 1.44 -19.45
CA ARG A 28 -12.47 1.60 -18.08
C ARG A 28 -13.62 0.65 -17.79
N PHE A 29 -14.53 0.48 -18.74
CA PHE A 29 -15.66 -0.42 -18.59
C PHE A 29 -15.20 -1.89 -18.51
N ALA A 30 -14.25 -2.28 -19.35
CA ALA A 30 -13.65 -3.62 -19.34
C ALA A 30 -12.87 -3.91 -18.05
N ALA A 31 -12.23 -2.92 -17.44
CA ALA A 31 -11.44 -3.06 -16.21
C ALA A 31 -12.25 -3.01 -14.91
N LYS A 32 -13.51 -2.59 -14.96
CA LYS A 32 -14.37 -2.45 -13.78
C LYS A 32 -14.52 -3.79 -13.03
N ASP A 33 -14.63 -3.71 -11.70
CA ASP A 33 -14.87 -4.85 -10.81
C ASP A 33 -13.88 -6.02 -11.02
N GLY A 34 -12.60 -5.70 -11.23
CA GLY A 34 -11.55 -6.70 -11.43
C GLY A 34 -11.58 -7.39 -12.80
N PHE A 35 -11.85 -6.63 -13.86
CA PHE A 35 -11.96 -7.13 -15.23
C PHE A 35 -13.10 -8.12 -15.46
N ARG A 36 -14.17 -8.04 -14.65
CA ARG A 36 -15.34 -8.93 -14.75
C ARG A 36 -16.06 -8.80 -16.09
N ASN A 37 -16.02 -7.61 -16.70
CA ASN A 37 -16.79 -7.29 -17.91
C ASN A 37 -16.07 -7.65 -19.22
N ILE A 38 -14.82 -8.14 -19.16
CA ILE A 38 -13.99 -8.37 -20.35
C ILE A 38 -14.59 -9.41 -21.31
N ASP A 39 -15.35 -10.36 -20.77
CA ASP A 39 -15.97 -11.46 -21.51
C ASP A 39 -17.38 -11.11 -22.01
N GLY A 40 -18.00 -10.07 -21.45
CA GLY A 40 -19.39 -9.69 -21.74
C GLY A 40 -19.55 -8.67 -22.88
N ILE A 41 -18.45 -8.17 -23.44
CA ILE A 41 -18.47 -7.12 -24.46
C ILE A 41 -18.16 -7.74 -25.82
N ALA A 42 -19.19 -7.85 -26.66
CA ALA A 42 -19.02 -8.28 -28.04
C ALA A 42 -18.12 -7.28 -28.79
N ASN A 43 -17.17 -7.81 -29.58
CA ASN A 43 -16.28 -7.01 -30.44
C ASN A 43 -15.41 -5.99 -29.67
N LEU A 44 -15.03 -6.31 -28.42
CA LEU A 44 -14.15 -5.45 -27.63
C LEU A 44 -12.78 -5.29 -28.29
N GLY A 45 -12.19 -6.37 -28.83
CA GLY A 45 -10.89 -6.33 -29.47
C GLY A 45 -10.84 -5.42 -30.70
N THR A 46 -11.84 -5.51 -31.58
CA THR A 46 -11.95 -4.62 -32.75
C THR A 46 -12.16 -3.16 -32.33
N THR A 47 -13.02 -2.91 -31.35
CA THR A 47 -13.31 -1.55 -30.84
C THR A 47 -12.06 -0.87 -30.28
N LEU A 48 -11.30 -1.58 -29.44
CA LEU A 48 -10.07 -1.07 -28.84
C LEU A 48 -8.98 -0.85 -29.89
N ARG A 49 -8.84 -1.77 -30.85
CA ARG A 49 -7.86 -1.68 -31.93
C ARG A 49 -8.12 -0.46 -32.81
N ASP A 50 -9.35 -0.29 -33.27
CA ASP A 50 -9.73 0.80 -34.16
C ASP A 50 -9.62 2.16 -33.45
N ALA A 51 -9.96 2.22 -32.15
CA ALA A 51 -9.75 3.42 -31.35
C ALA A 51 -8.26 3.73 -31.15
N SER A 52 -7.42 2.71 -30.95
CA SER A 52 -5.96 2.88 -30.81
C SER A 52 -5.29 3.34 -32.11
N ARG A 53 -5.66 2.77 -33.27
CA ARG A 53 -5.17 3.25 -34.58
C ARG A 53 -5.55 4.69 -34.85
N ARG A 54 -6.84 5.03 -34.65
CA ARG A 54 -7.31 6.42 -34.81
C ARG A 54 -6.59 7.39 -33.87
N LEU A 55 -6.20 6.95 -32.68
CA LEU A 55 -5.46 7.78 -31.73
C LEU A 55 -4.01 7.97 -32.19
N ALA A 56 -3.35 6.91 -32.70
CA ALA A 56 -2.02 7.00 -33.29
C ALA A 56 -1.98 7.95 -34.50
N ASP A 57 -2.97 7.84 -35.41
CA ASP A 57 -3.07 8.68 -36.61
C ASP A 57 -3.32 10.16 -36.33
N THR A 58 -3.90 10.49 -35.18
CA THR A 58 -4.32 11.86 -34.83
C THR A 58 -3.47 12.51 -33.75
N ALA A 59 -2.59 11.75 -33.11
CA ALA A 59 -1.61 12.23 -32.16
C ALA A 59 -0.47 12.99 -32.86
N PRO A 60 0.16 13.97 -32.19
CA PRO A 60 1.39 14.57 -32.71
C PRO A 60 2.49 13.51 -32.81
N GLU A 61 3.30 13.57 -33.88
CA GLU A 61 4.43 12.66 -34.09
C GLU A 61 5.33 12.60 -32.85
N GLY A 62 5.62 11.38 -32.36
CA GLY A 62 6.40 11.14 -31.15
C GLY A 62 6.00 9.87 -30.42
N GLU A 63 6.60 9.65 -29.25
CA GLU A 63 6.48 8.40 -28.47
C GLU A 63 5.03 7.97 -28.17
N ALA A 64 4.10 8.92 -28.04
CA ALA A 64 2.70 8.62 -27.80
C ALA A 64 2.02 7.96 -29.03
N ALA A 65 2.32 8.43 -30.25
CA ALA A 65 1.76 7.86 -31.47
C ALA A 65 2.26 6.42 -31.69
N ASP A 66 3.57 6.19 -31.51
CA ASP A 66 4.19 4.87 -31.62
C ASP A 66 3.64 3.89 -30.58
N ALA A 67 3.40 4.36 -29.35
CA ALA A 67 2.85 3.53 -28.29
C ALA A 67 1.40 3.07 -28.57
N PHE A 68 0.56 3.95 -29.12
CA PHE A 68 -0.82 3.60 -29.47
C PHE A 68 -0.92 2.75 -30.76
N ASP A 69 0.01 2.90 -31.71
CA ASP A 69 0.11 2.00 -32.85
C ASP A 69 0.57 0.59 -32.43
N ALA A 70 1.56 0.51 -31.55
CA ALA A 70 2.00 -0.76 -30.97
C ALA A 70 0.88 -1.45 -30.15
N LEU A 71 0.05 -0.67 -29.45
CA LEU A 71 -1.15 -1.19 -28.78
C LEU A 71 -2.14 -1.75 -29.80
N ALA A 72 -2.41 -1.04 -30.90
CA ALA A 72 -3.30 -1.50 -31.95
C ALA A 72 -2.84 -2.83 -32.56
N ALA A 73 -1.54 -2.99 -32.83
CA ALA A 73 -0.97 -4.23 -33.35
C ALA A 73 -1.19 -5.41 -32.39
N LYS A 74 -1.00 -5.20 -31.08
CA LYS A 74 -1.21 -6.25 -30.06
C LYS A 74 -2.69 -6.64 -29.89
N LEU A 75 -3.63 -5.75 -30.25
CA LEU A 75 -5.06 -5.99 -30.15
C LEU A 75 -5.65 -6.75 -31.35
N GLU A 76 -4.88 -7.04 -32.41
CA GLU A 76 -5.38 -7.77 -33.59
C GLU A 76 -5.90 -9.17 -33.26
N ARG A 77 -5.29 -9.84 -32.28
CA ARG A 77 -5.68 -11.18 -31.81
C ARG A 77 -6.33 -11.14 -30.43
N PHE A 78 -6.89 -10.00 -30.02
CA PHE A 78 -7.43 -9.85 -28.66
C PHE A 78 -8.54 -10.86 -28.38
N ASP A 79 -9.54 -10.96 -29.27
CA ASP A 79 -10.73 -11.80 -29.03
C ASP A 79 -10.43 -13.31 -29.06
N THR A 80 -9.31 -13.72 -29.63
CA THR A 80 -8.87 -15.12 -29.70
C THR A 80 -7.89 -15.52 -28.59
N GLN A 81 -7.51 -14.58 -27.72
CA GLN A 81 -6.55 -14.82 -26.63
C GLN A 81 -7.20 -15.31 -25.33
N PRO A 82 -6.47 -16.13 -24.53
CA PRO A 82 -6.90 -16.52 -23.20
C PRO A 82 -7.25 -15.31 -22.32
N ARG A 83 -8.20 -15.48 -21.41
CA ARG A 83 -8.66 -14.40 -20.51
C ARG A 83 -7.51 -13.67 -19.79
N PRO A 84 -6.46 -14.34 -19.25
CA PRO A 84 -5.34 -13.64 -18.62
C PRO A 84 -4.60 -12.66 -19.54
N GLU A 85 -4.42 -13.03 -20.82
CA GLU A 85 -3.76 -12.17 -21.80
C GLU A 85 -4.63 -10.99 -22.22
N ARG A 86 -5.95 -11.21 -22.36
CA ARG A 86 -6.90 -10.10 -22.59
C ARG A 86 -6.88 -9.10 -21.44
N VAL A 87 -6.82 -9.57 -20.19
CA VAL A 87 -6.66 -8.70 -19.00
C VAL A 87 -5.36 -7.90 -19.06
N ARG A 88 -4.23 -8.54 -19.41
CA ARG A 88 -2.93 -7.87 -19.59
C ARG A 88 -3.00 -6.76 -20.64
N LEU A 89 -3.65 -7.02 -21.78
CA LEU A 89 -3.80 -6.04 -22.86
C LEU A 89 -4.70 -4.86 -22.47
N VAL A 90 -5.81 -5.09 -21.77
CA VAL A 90 -6.66 -3.99 -21.24
C VAL A 90 -5.90 -3.17 -20.20
N ALA A 91 -5.20 -3.81 -19.27
CA ALA A 91 -4.38 -3.12 -18.27
C ALA A 91 -3.24 -2.32 -18.92
N PHE A 92 -2.61 -2.86 -19.96
CA PHE A 92 -1.60 -2.18 -20.75
C PHE A 92 -2.16 -0.94 -21.47
N GLY A 93 -3.33 -1.05 -22.11
CA GLY A 93 -4.01 0.10 -22.71
C GLY A 93 -4.36 1.19 -21.69
N MET A 94 -4.82 0.82 -20.50
CA MET A 94 -5.09 1.78 -19.42
C MET A 94 -3.82 2.51 -18.95
N ARG A 95 -2.69 1.81 -18.87
CA ARG A 95 -1.40 2.44 -18.53
C ARG A 95 -0.96 3.44 -19.60
N LEU A 96 -1.09 3.09 -20.88
CA LEU A 96 -0.76 4.01 -21.98
C LEU A 96 -1.65 5.26 -21.98
N VAL A 97 -2.95 5.11 -21.72
CA VAL A 97 -3.87 6.24 -21.56
C VAL A 97 -3.49 7.10 -20.35
N ALA A 98 -3.06 6.51 -19.24
CA ALA A 98 -2.60 7.27 -18.07
C ALA A 98 -1.27 8.00 -18.33
N GLN A 99 -0.34 7.36 -19.03
CA GLN A 99 0.99 7.90 -19.32
C GLN A 99 0.97 9.03 -20.35
N HIS A 100 0.17 8.89 -21.40
CA HIS A 100 0.18 9.82 -22.54
C HIS A 100 -1.11 10.64 -22.67
N GLY A 101 -2.20 10.28 -21.98
CA GLY A 101 -3.52 10.88 -22.17
C GLY A 101 -3.59 12.36 -21.83
N ASP A 102 -2.88 12.83 -20.81
CA ASP A 102 -2.91 14.24 -20.41
C ASP A 102 -2.26 15.16 -21.44
N GLY A 103 -1.23 14.67 -22.15
CA GLY A 103 -0.61 15.39 -23.27
C GLY A 103 -1.48 15.44 -24.53
N LEU A 104 -2.51 14.59 -24.62
CA LEU A 104 -3.43 14.49 -25.75
C LEU A 104 -4.78 15.19 -25.49
N ARG A 105 -5.02 15.69 -24.28
CA ARG A 105 -6.21 16.48 -23.90
C ARG A 105 -5.96 17.98 -24.10
N ARG A 106 -6.97 18.70 -24.60
CA ARG A 106 -6.93 20.17 -24.56
C ARG A 106 -7.24 20.64 -23.13
N SER A 107 -6.30 21.34 -22.51
CA SER A 107 -6.56 22.04 -21.24
C SER A 107 -7.71 23.05 -21.41
N PRO A 108 -8.76 23.02 -20.57
CA PRO A 108 -9.75 24.09 -20.53
C PRO A 108 -9.13 25.36 -19.91
N PRO A 109 -9.56 26.57 -20.30
CA PRO A 109 -9.03 27.80 -19.74
C PRO A 109 -9.30 27.87 -18.23
N PRO A 110 -8.35 28.34 -17.41
CA PRO A 110 -8.54 28.44 -15.97
C PRO A 110 -9.64 29.46 -15.63
N LYS A 111 -10.57 29.08 -14.76
CA LYS A 111 -11.58 29.99 -14.20
C LYS A 111 -10.91 30.99 -13.24
N PRO A 112 -11.32 32.27 -13.24
CA PRO A 112 -10.69 33.29 -12.40
C PRO A 112 -11.02 33.08 -10.92
N SER A 113 -9.98 33.03 -10.09
CA SER A 113 -10.05 32.98 -8.63
C SER A 113 -10.39 34.35 -8.03
N SER A 114 -11.44 34.44 -7.21
CA SER A 114 -11.75 35.65 -6.46
C SER A 114 -10.99 35.70 -5.12
N LYS A 115 -10.05 36.64 -5.08
CA LYS A 115 -9.69 37.59 -4.00
C LYS A 115 -9.44 37.09 -2.56
N GLN A 116 -8.14 37.11 -2.23
CA GLN A 116 -7.50 37.90 -1.15
C GLN A 116 -8.35 38.32 0.07
N ARG A 117 -7.86 37.96 1.26
CA ARG A 117 -7.72 38.92 2.37
C ARG A 117 -6.59 38.57 3.34
N ARG A 118 -5.58 39.44 3.31
CA ARG A 118 -4.65 39.92 4.36
C ARG A 118 -3.44 39.09 4.79
N GLU A 119 -2.30 39.66 4.41
CA GLU A 119 -0.94 39.52 4.93
C GLU A 119 -0.83 39.84 6.44
N SER A 120 0.09 39.18 7.12
CA SER A 120 1.32 39.84 7.65
C SER A 120 2.32 38.80 8.19
N ASP A 121 3.51 38.83 7.58
CA ASP A 121 4.87 38.75 8.14
C ASP A 121 5.25 37.65 9.13
N ALA A 122 6.12 36.74 8.69
CA ALA A 122 7.53 36.68 9.15
C ALA A 122 8.33 35.56 8.42
N ALA A 123 9.54 35.95 8.02
CA ALA A 123 10.66 35.23 7.40
C ALA A 123 10.85 33.72 7.69
N GLY A 124 11.29 33.02 6.65
CA GLY A 124 11.92 31.69 6.72
C GLY A 124 11.99 31.03 5.35
N GLU A 125 13.01 31.39 4.56
CA GLU A 125 13.33 30.77 3.27
C GLU A 125 13.53 29.25 3.39
N THR A 126 12.86 28.48 2.54
CA THR A 126 13.27 27.13 2.15
C THR A 126 13.65 27.15 0.66
N PRO A 127 14.79 26.56 0.27
CA PRO A 127 15.20 26.55 -1.13
C PRO A 127 14.39 25.54 -1.94
N GLU A 128 14.05 26.01 -3.14
CA GLU A 128 13.55 25.37 -4.36
C GLU A 128 13.64 23.83 -4.46
N ALA A 129 12.49 23.18 -4.65
CA ALA A 129 12.40 21.90 -5.35
C ALA A 129 11.91 22.17 -6.79
N LYS A 130 12.84 22.14 -7.73
CA LYS A 130 12.62 22.26 -9.19
C LYS A 130 12.05 20.95 -9.77
N ASP A 131 10.95 21.08 -10.50
CA ASP A 131 10.57 20.34 -11.72
C ASP A 131 11.07 18.90 -11.90
N ALA A 132 10.64 17.98 -11.03
CA ALA A 132 10.59 16.55 -11.35
C ALA A 132 9.17 16.19 -11.81
N PRO A 133 8.99 15.31 -12.82
CA PRO A 133 7.67 14.75 -13.12
C PRO A 133 7.10 14.09 -11.84
N PRO A 134 5.77 14.07 -11.64
CA PRO A 134 5.20 13.42 -10.46
C PRO A 134 5.65 11.96 -10.46
N ALA A 135 6.55 11.62 -9.53
CA ALA A 135 7.07 10.27 -9.43
C ALA A 135 5.87 9.33 -9.27
N THR A 136 5.79 8.35 -10.18
CA THR A 136 4.70 7.37 -10.25
C THR A 136 5.32 5.99 -10.12
N GLY A 137 4.67 5.08 -9.40
CA GLY A 137 5.23 3.76 -9.09
C GLY A 137 6.12 3.79 -7.84
N LEU A 138 7.23 3.06 -7.86
CA LEU A 138 8.13 2.88 -6.70
C LEU A 138 8.77 4.17 -6.18
N ASP A 139 9.12 5.08 -7.08
CA ASP A 139 9.70 6.38 -6.75
C ASP A 139 8.66 7.40 -6.25
N ALA A 140 7.38 7.05 -6.30
CA ALA A 140 6.31 7.96 -5.93
C ALA A 140 6.43 8.40 -4.46
N PRO A 141 6.05 9.65 -4.13
CA PRO A 141 5.99 10.09 -2.75
C PRO A 141 4.96 9.25 -1.99
N LEU A 142 5.20 9.05 -0.69
CA LEU A 142 4.30 8.23 0.16
C LEU A 142 2.84 8.69 0.15
N THR A 143 2.56 9.96 -0.13
CA THR A 143 1.21 10.51 -0.24
C THR A 143 0.40 9.92 -1.41
N ALA A 144 1.05 9.24 -2.36
CA ALA A 144 0.38 8.49 -3.41
C ALA A 144 -0.34 7.24 -2.87
N LEU A 145 0.07 6.73 -1.69
CA LEU A 145 -0.53 5.55 -1.09
C LEU A 145 -1.86 5.87 -0.38
N PRO A 146 -2.89 5.02 -0.53
CA PRO A 146 -4.15 5.22 0.14
C PRO A 146 -3.98 5.17 1.66
N GLY A 147 -4.49 6.20 2.35
CA GLY A 147 -4.40 6.31 3.80
C GLY A 147 -3.11 6.95 4.33
N VAL A 148 -2.20 7.38 3.45
CA VAL A 148 -1.02 8.16 3.83
C VAL A 148 -1.22 9.62 3.49
N GLY A 149 -1.52 10.43 4.52
CA GLY A 149 -1.65 11.88 4.38
C GLY A 149 -0.30 12.62 4.51
N PRO A 150 -0.24 13.92 4.15
CA PRO A 150 1.00 14.72 4.19
C PRO A 150 1.72 14.68 5.54
N ALA A 151 0.97 14.74 6.65
CA ALA A 151 1.55 14.70 7.99
C ALA A 151 2.19 13.35 8.34
N LEU A 152 1.65 12.24 7.82
CA LEU A 152 2.24 10.92 8.01
C LEU A 152 3.49 10.78 7.12
N ALA A 153 3.39 11.17 5.84
CA ALA A 153 4.50 11.15 4.91
C ALA A 153 5.71 11.95 5.44
N GLN A 154 5.49 13.16 5.96
CA GLN A 154 6.55 13.98 6.54
C GLN A 154 7.25 13.28 7.73
N ARG A 155 6.49 12.65 8.64
CA ARG A 155 7.07 11.93 9.79
C ARG A 155 7.87 10.69 9.38
N LEU A 156 7.46 10.04 8.30
CA LEU A 156 8.19 8.90 7.73
C LEU A 156 9.47 9.38 7.03
N ALA A 157 9.40 10.49 6.30
CA ALA A 157 10.55 11.12 5.64
C ALA A 157 11.62 11.58 6.64
N GLU A 158 11.25 12.05 7.84
CA GLU A 158 12.18 12.33 8.95
C GLU A 158 13.05 11.11 9.34
N ARG A 159 12.68 9.90 8.91
CA ARG A 159 13.41 8.64 9.10
C ARG A 159 13.96 8.04 7.81
N GLY A 160 14.03 8.81 6.73
CA GLY A 160 14.53 8.36 5.43
C GLY A 160 13.55 7.46 4.68
N LEU A 161 12.27 7.44 5.05
CA LEU A 161 11.20 6.75 4.32
C LEU A 161 10.44 7.79 3.51
N GLU A 162 10.85 8.02 2.27
CA GLU A 162 10.38 9.12 1.42
C GLU A 162 9.52 8.64 0.24
N ARG A 163 9.80 7.43 -0.24
CA ARG A 163 9.23 6.82 -1.44
C ARG A 163 8.53 5.50 -1.14
N VAL A 164 7.65 5.08 -2.04
CA VAL A 164 6.91 3.81 -1.92
C VAL A 164 7.87 2.62 -1.74
N GLU A 165 8.98 2.60 -2.49
CA GLU A 165 10.02 1.58 -2.36
C GLU A 165 10.57 1.46 -0.93
N ASP A 166 10.80 2.59 -0.26
CA ASP A 166 11.34 2.59 1.10
C ASP A 166 10.41 1.84 2.06
N LEU A 167 9.08 1.94 1.88
CA LEU A 167 8.11 1.18 2.68
C LEU A 167 8.03 -0.31 2.33
N LEU A 168 8.32 -0.68 1.08
CA LEU A 168 8.39 -2.08 0.64
C LEU A 168 9.60 -2.80 1.24
N PHE A 169 10.71 -2.08 1.45
CA PHE A 169 11.91 -2.65 2.06
C PHE A 169 12.06 -2.32 3.54
N PHE A 170 11.11 -1.61 4.13
CA PHE A 170 10.99 -1.43 5.56
C PHE A 170 10.37 -2.67 6.21
N LEU A 171 11.17 -3.73 6.35
CA LEU A 171 10.69 -5.06 6.74
C LEU A 171 10.19 -5.13 8.20
N PRO A 172 9.22 -6.01 8.50
CA PRO A 172 8.79 -6.27 9.87
C PRO A 172 9.92 -6.88 10.73
N LEU A 173 9.95 -6.50 12.01
CA LEU A 173 10.79 -7.11 13.06
C LEU A 173 10.23 -8.44 13.61
N GLY A 174 9.04 -8.82 13.16
CA GLY A 174 8.35 -10.02 13.60
C GLY A 174 6.85 -9.88 13.37
N TYR A 175 6.11 -10.83 13.92
CA TYR A 175 4.69 -10.96 13.64
C TYR A 175 3.90 -11.02 14.94
N ARG A 176 2.59 -10.87 14.84
CA ARG A 176 1.67 -11.14 15.92
C ARG A 176 0.51 -11.97 15.39
N ASP A 177 0.25 -13.06 16.08
CA ASP A 177 -0.90 -13.91 15.81
C ASP A 177 -2.07 -13.52 16.72
N ASP A 178 -3.02 -12.75 16.18
CA ASP A 178 -4.25 -12.39 16.90
C ASP A 178 -5.38 -13.45 16.70
N ARG A 179 -5.13 -14.59 16.03
CA ARG A 179 -6.14 -15.63 15.71
C ARG A 179 -6.63 -16.39 16.94
N GLN A 180 -5.72 -16.69 17.85
CA GLN A 180 -6.03 -17.40 19.08
C GLN A 180 -6.41 -16.41 20.19
N LEU A 181 -7.51 -16.70 20.86
CA LEU A 181 -7.92 -15.96 22.05
C LEU A 181 -7.39 -16.67 23.29
N THR A 182 -6.67 -15.93 24.12
CA THR A 182 -6.29 -16.36 25.47
C THR A 182 -7.39 -15.88 26.44
N PRO A 183 -7.99 -16.77 27.24
CA PRO A 183 -8.95 -16.36 28.28
C PRO A 183 -8.34 -15.32 29.23
N ILE A 184 -9.15 -14.37 29.72
CA ILE A 184 -8.68 -13.33 30.65
C ILE A 184 -8.06 -13.95 31.92
N THR A 185 -8.55 -15.11 32.33
CA THR A 185 -8.07 -15.91 33.48
C THR A 185 -6.66 -16.47 33.29
N GLU A 186 -6.21 -16.66 32.04
CA GLU A 186 -4.90 -17.23 31.70
C GLU A 186 -3.85 -16.17 31.37
N LEU A 187 -4.27 -14.89 31.26
CA LEU A 187 -3.36 -13.80 30.94
C LEU A 187 -2.35 -13.57 32.07
N SER A 188 -1.08 -13.45 31.67
CA SER A 188 0.04 -13.15 32.54
C SER A 188 0.71 -11.83 32.16
N GLU A 189 1.42 -11.22 33.11
CA GLU A 189 2.20 -10.03 32.81
C GLU A 189 3.31 -10.36 31.80
N GLY A 190 3.43 -9.53 30.76
CA GLY A 190 4.40 -9.71 29.68
C GLY A 190 3.79 -10.29 28.40
N ASP A 191 2.63 -10.95 28.49
CA ASP A 191 1.91 -11.50 27.34
C ASP A 191 1.57 -10.42 26.32
N ASP A 192 1.63 -10.75 25.04
CA ASP A 192 1.15 -9.91 23.94
C ASP A 192 0.19 -10.73 23.08
N ARG A 193 -1.02 -10.95 23.61
CA ARG A 193 -2.04 -11.86 23.09
C ARG A 193 -3.36 -11.15 22.82
N SER A 194 -4.24 -11.80 22.07
CA SER A 194 -5.65 -11.43 21.95
C SER A 194 -6.46 -12.09 23.05
N THR A 195 -7.46 -11.38 23.57
CA THR A 195 -8.45 -11.91 24.51
C THR A 195 -9.83 -11.36 24.18
N SER A 196 -10.86 -11.99 24.70
CA SER A 196 -12.26 -11.54 24.59
C SER A 196 -12.86 -11.42 25.98
N GLY A 197 -13.68 -10.38 26.17
CA GLY A 197 -14.35 -10.16 27.43
C GLY A 197 -15.54 -9.22 27.30
N VAL A 198 -16.38 -9.22 28.32
CA VAL A 198 -17.58 -8.38 28.38
C VAL A 198 -17.27 -7.12 29.18
N ILE A 199 -17.69 -5.96 28.69
CA ILE A 199 -17.49 -4.69 29.38
C ILE A 199 -18.33 -4.68 30.67
N VAL A 200 -17.66 -4.71 31.81
CA VAL A 200 -18.30 -4.64 33.14
C VAL A 200 -18.34 -3.20 33.67
N ASP A 201 -17.36 -2.39 33.30
CA ASP A 201 -17.27 -1.00 33.76
C ASP A 201 -16.55 -0.09 32.77
N ILE A 202 -16.93 1.18 32.75
CA ILE A 202 -16.33 2.22 31.92
C ILE A 202 -16.12 3.44 32.79
N ARG A 203 -14.87 3.89 32.92
CA ARG A 203 -14.48 5.03 33.76
C ARG A 203 -13.74 6.06 32.94
N GLY A 204 -14.24 7.29 32.94
CA GLY A 204 -13.48 8.46 32.53
C GLY A 204 -12.67 9.00 33.71
N GLY A 205 -11.46 9.48 33.47
CA GLY A 205 -10.65 10.04 34.55
C GLY A 205 -9.44 10.84 34.08
N ARG A 206 -8.54 11.10 35.03
CA ARG A 206 -7.22 11.67 34.78
C ARG A 206 -6.15 10.84 35.49
N ALA A 207 -5.10 10.48 34.78
CA ALA A 207 -3.89 9.89 35.35
C ALA A 207 -2.72 10.84 35.12
N ARG A 208 -2.02 11.22 36.20
CA ARG A 208 -0.89 12.17 36.17
C ARG A 208 -1.21 13.45 35.38
N GLY A 209 -2.39 14.03 35.62
CA GLY A 209 -2.86 15.24 34.94
C GLY A 209 -3.38 15.04 33.51
N ARG A 210 -3.15 13.89 32.87
CA ARG A 210 -3.61 13.58 31.50
C ARG A 210 -4.96 12.88 31.54
N ARG A 211 -5.88 13.26 30.65
CA ARG A 211 -7.17 12.57 30.48
C ARG A 211 -6.96 11.10 30.11
N MET A 212 -7.76 10.22 30.69
CA MET A 212 -7.80 8.80 30.37
C MET A 212 -9.22 8.26 30.33
N VAL A 213 -9.39 7.15 29.61
CA VAL A 213 -10.56 6.27 29.72
C VAL A 213 -10.06 4.87 30.02
N GLU A 214 -10.72 4.23 30.97
CA GLU A 214 -10.52 2.85 31.38
C GLU A 214 -11.80 2.08 31.10
N VAL A 215 -11.70 1.01 30.32
CA VAL A 215 -12.76 0.03 30.09
C VAL A 215 -12.32 -1.25 30.78
N GLN A 216 -13.13 -1.74 31.70
CA GLN A 216 -12.85 -2.97 32.43
C GLN A 216 -13.62 -4.12 31.76
N LEU A 217 -12.89 -5.16 31.38
CA LEU A 217 -13.44 -6.37 30.79
C LEU A 217 -13.47 -7.49 31.84
N GLY A 218 -14.59 -8.18 31.94
CA GLY A 218 -14.73 -9.43 32.69
C GLY A 218 -14.65 -10.64 31.76
N ALA A 219 -14.18 -11.77 32.31
CA ALA A 219 -14.16 -13.04 31.61
C ALA A 219 -15.58 -13.48 31.22
N ALA A 220 -15.76 -13.96 29.99
CA ALA A 220 -17.06 -14.40 29.48
C ALA A 220 -17.52 -15.75 30.09
N GLU A 221 -16.58 -16.64 30.42
CA GLU A 221 -16.86 -18.03 30.84
C GLU A 221 -17.06 -18.22 32.35
N GLY A 222 -17.29 -17.13 33.09
CA GLY A 222 -17.42 -17.16 34.55
C GLY A 222 -16.07 -17.10 35.27
N GLY A 223 -15.95 -16.14 36.18
CA GLY A 223 -14.75 -15.87 36.96
C GLY A 223 -14.63 -14.39 37.33
N GLU A 224 -13.90 -14.08 38.40
CA GLU A 224 -13.66 -12.70 38.85
C GLU A 224 -12.44 -12.03 38.17
N ALA A 225 -11.91 -12.66 37.13
CA ALA A 225 -10.75 -12.14 36.41
C ALA A 225 -11.14 -10.89 35.60
N LEU A 226 -10.41 -9.81 35.84
CA LEU A 226 -10.68 -8.50 35.25
C LEU A 226 -9.45 -7.99 34.51
N LEU A 227 -9.67 -7.50 33.29
CA LEU A 227 -8.65 -6.85 32.47
C LEU A 227 -8.99 -5.37 32.29
N SER A 228 -8.03 -4.49 32.58
CA SER A 228 -8.21 -3.05 32.44
C SER A 228 -7.64 -2.57 31.10
N CYS A 229 -8.49 -2.09 30.20
CA CYS A 229 -8.09 -1.50 28.93
C CYS A 229 -8.02 0.02 29.08
N VAL A 230 -6.85 0.62 28.88
CA VAL A 230 -6.65 2.05 29.18
C VAL A 230 -6.14 2.83 27.98
N TRP A 231 -6.78 3.96 27.69
CA TRP A 231 -6.34 4.90 26.67
C TRP A 231 -6.01 6.25 27.28
N PHE A 232 -4.77 6.71 27.06
CA PHE A 232 -4.29 8.02 27.49
C PHE A 232 -4.43 9.07 26.37
N GLY A 233 -4.79 10.32 26.69
CA GLY A 233 -4.58 11.45 25.77
C GLY A 233 -5.47 11.58 24.52
N GLY A 234 -6.60 10.86 24.43
CA GLY A 234 -7.51 10.92 23.26
C GLY A 234 -8.96 10.52 23.55
N ALA A 235 -9.37 10.60 24.82
CA ALA A 235 -10.60 10.01 25.34
C ALA A 235 -11.91 10.77 25.04
N ALA A 236 -11.88 11.88 24.30
CA ALA A 236 -13.11 12.60 23.97
C ALA A 236 -13.89 11.82 22.90
N GLY A 237 -15.00 11.19 23.28
CA GLY A 237 -15.84 10.38 22.38
C GLY A 237 -15.50 8.89 22.33
N MET A 238 -14.58 8.40 23.17
CA MET A 238 -14.31 6.97 23.27
C MET A 238 -15.28 6.27 24.24
N THR A 239 -15.71 6.97 25.29
CA THR A 239 -16.75 6.49 26.21
C THR A 239 -18.11 6.28 25.53
N SER A 240 -18.42 7.03 24.47
CA SER A 240 -19.67 6.85 23.71
C SER A 240 -19.59 5.72 22.68
N ARG A 241 -18.43 5.07 22.49
CA ARG A 241 -18.26 3.94 21.58
C ARG A 241 -18.47 2.58 22.26
N TYR A 242 -18.53 2.58 23.58
CA TYR A 242 -18.51 1.37 24.38
C TYR A 242 -19.66 1.41 25.39
N GLU A 243 -20.35 0.30 25.52
CA GLU A 243 -21.49 0.16 26.43
C GLU A 243 -21.26 -1.03 27.36
N ARG A 244 -21.71 -0.92 28.61
CA ARG A 244 -21.67 -2.07 29.54
C ARG A 244 -22.48 -3.23 28.96
N GLY A 245 -21.96 -4.44 29.12
CA GLY A 245 -22.55 -5.66 28.54
C GLY A 245 -22.10 -5.95 27.11
N GLN A 246 -21.46 -5.01 26.42
CA GLN A 246 -20.87 -5.26 25.11
C GLN A 246 -19.67 -6.22 25.22
N GLN A 247 -19.61 -7.21 24.35
CA GLN A 247 -18.44 -8.09 24.24
C GLN A 247 -17.42 -7.47 23.27
N LEU A 248 -16.14 -7.48 23.65
CA LEU A 248 -15.05 -6.94 22.86
C LEU A 248 -13.91 -7.94 22.75
N ARG A 249 -13.28 -7.96 21.57
CA ARG A 249 -11.97 -8.55 21.39
C ARG A 249 -10.91 -7.47 21.56
N VAL A 250 -9.94 -7.71 22.42
CA VAL A 250 -8.82 -6.79 22.64
C VAL A 250 -7.48 -7.50 22.47
N SER A 251 -6.51 -6.84 21.84
CA SER A 251 -5.14 -7.34 21.73
C SER A 251 -4.12 -6.28 22.13
N GLY A 252 -3.03 -6.73 22.75
CA GLY A 252 -1.98 -5.85 23.21
C GLY A 252 -1.13 -6.46 24.33
N ARG A 253 -0.10 -5.72 24.72
CA ARG A 253 0.81 -6.16 25.76
C ARG A 253 0.18 -5.99 27.14
N VAL A 254 0.06 -7.09 27.86
CA VAL A 254 -0.42 -7.16 29.24
C VAL A 254 0.67 -6.67 30.19
N ARG A 255 0.31 -5.72 31.04
CA ARG A 255 1.13 -5.15 32.11
C ARG A 255 0.40 -5.28 33.43
N ARG A 256 1.13 -5.33 34.54
CA ARG A 256 0.53 -5.25 35.87
C ARG A 256 0.60 -3.82 36.40
N TYR A 257 -0.54 -3.25 36.74
CA TYR A 257 -0.63 -1.92 37.35
C TYR A 257 -1.54 -1.95 38.58
N LYS A 258 -1.01 -1.57 39.74
CA LYS A 258 -1.72 -1.63 41.04
C LYS A 258 -2.43 -2.97 41.26
N SER A 259 -1.70 -4.06 41.03
CA SER A 259 -2.18 -5.45 41.16
C SER A 259 -3.27 -5.89 40.17
N ARG A 260 -3.59 -5.08 39.16
CA ARG A 260 -4.53 -5.45 38.09
C ARG A 260 -3.80 -5.66 36.78
N LEU A 261 -4.29 -6.60 35.97
CA LEU A 261 -3.84 -6.73 34.59
C LEU A 261 -4.39 -5.55 33.79
N GLN A 262 -3.53 -4.98 32.96
CA GLN A 262 -3.83 -3.79 32.17
C GLN A 262 -3.20 -3.91 30.78
N ILE A 263 -3.94 -3.51 29.75
CA ILE A 263 -3.39 -3.23 28.43
C ILE A 263 -3.53 -1.73 28.17
N ALA A 264 -2.40 -1.07 27.91
CA ALA A 264 -2.37 0.33 27.50
C ALA A 264 -2.54 0.43 25.99
N HIS A 265 -3.41 1.33 25.54
CA HIS A 265 -3.79 1.52 24.15
C HIS A 265 -4.11 0.21 23.43
N PRO A 266 -5.00 -0.64 23.96
CA PRO A 266 -5.32 -1.90 23.33
C PRO A 266 -5.92 -1.67 21.95
N ARG A 267 -5.67 -2.65 21.09
CA ARG A 267 -6.35 -2.78 19.83
C ARG A 267 -7.68 -3.43 20.08
N VAL A 268 -8.75 -2.73 19.73
CA VAL A 268 -10.12 -3.23 19.87
C VAL A 268 -10.62 -3.67 18.50
N ALA A 269 -11.32 -4.80 18.48
CA ALA A 269 -12.13 -5.29 17.39
C ALA A 269 -13.47 -5.79 17.96
N ASP A 270 -14.44 -5.98 17.08
CA ASP A 270 -15.71 -6.61 17.46
C ASP A 270 -15.45 -8.05 17.94
N ALA A 271 -16.32 -8.57 18.81
CA ALA A 271 -16.14 -9.90 19.40
C ALA A 271 -16.00 -11.01 18.33
N ASP A 272 -16.84 -10.91 17.29
CA ASP A 272 -16.95 -11.87 16.19
C ASP A 272 -15.93 -11.62 15.07
N ALA A 273 -15.17 -10.52 15.14
CA ALA A 273 -14.16 -10.25 14.13
C ALA A 273 -13.09 -11.36 14.15
N PRO A 274 -12.73 -11.95 12.99
CA PRO A 274 -11.68 -12.94 12.94
C PRO A 274 -10.36 -12.32 13.40
N GLY A 275 -9.58 -13.11 14.13
CA GLY A 275 -8.21 -12.72 14.41
C GLY A 275 -7.36 -12.85 13.16
N GLU A 276 -6.34 -12.03 13.04
CA GLU A 276 -5.47 -11.97 11.85
C GLU A 276 -4.02 -11.98 12.31
N VAL A 277 -3.14 -12.53 11.47
CA VAL A 277 -1.70 -12.36 11.65
C VAL A 277 -1.31 -10.99 11.13
N ARG A 278 -0.58 -10.21 11.92
CA ARG A 278 -0.13 -8.86 11.54
C ARG A 278 1.38 -8.72 11.70
N PRO A 279 2.05 -8.03 10.78
CA PRO A 279 3.46 -7.69 10.93
C PRO A 279 3.65 -6.62 12.01
N ARG A 280 4.81 -6.66 12.68
CA ARG A 280 5.27 -5.66 13.63
C ARG A 280 6.52 -4.98 13.08
N TYR A 281 6.49 -3.66 12.96
CA TYR A 281 7.61 -2.88 12.44
C TYR A 281 8.39 -2.18 13.55
N SER A 282 9.60 -1.71 13.20
CA SER A 282 10.39 -0.80 14.04
C SER A 282 9.61 0.47 14.36
N GLU A 283 9.76 0.98 15.59
CA GLU A 283 9.04 2.18 16.00
C GLU A 283 9.53 3.43 15.26
N VAL A 284 8.58 4.15 14.67
CA VAL A 284 8.79 5.49 14.12
C VAL A 284 8.16 6.51 15.08
N PRO A 285 8.93 7.42 15.69
CA PRO A 285 8.39 8.39 16.65
C PRO A 285 7.24 9.18 16.08
N LYS A 286 6.23 9.41 16.93
CA LYS A 286 5.01 10.15 16.56
C LYS A 286 4.20 9.48 15.43
N VAL A 287 4.54 8.28 14.99
CA VAL A 287 3.73 7.47 14.08
C VAL A 287 3.12 6.33 14.87
N ALA A 288 1.79 6.21 14.82
CA ALA A 288 1.12 5.10 15.48
C ALA A 288 1.48 3.79 14.75
N PRO A 289 1.79 2.68 15.45
CA PRO A 289 2.16 1.41 14.82
C PRO A 289 1.16 0.92 13.78
N ARG A 290 -0.15 1.10 14.03
CA ARG A 290 -1.23 0.76 13.09
C ARG A 290 -1.20 1.58 11.79
N LEU A 291 -0.76 2.84 11.85
CA LEU A 291 -0.66 3.67 10.64
C LEU A 291 0.52 3.22 9.77
N LEU A 292 1.65 2.91 10.41
CA LEU A 292 2.83 2.36 9.75
C LEU A 292 2.52 0.99 9.10
N GLU A 293 1.88 0.10 9.85
CA GLU A 293 1.41 -1.20 9.34
C GLU A 293 0.54 -1.04 8.09
N ARG A 294 -0.43 -0.12 8.13
CA ARG A 294 -1.32 0.16 6.98
C ARG A 294 -0.57 0.75 5.80
N ALA A 295 0.42 1.61 6.02
CA ALA A 295 1.21 2.22 4.96
C ALA A 295 2.07 1.16 4.23
N CYS A 296 2.80 0.32 4.98
CA CYS A 296 3.58 -0.78 4.40
C CYS A 296 2.68 -1.79 3.67
N ALA A 297 1.53 -2.15 4.24
CA ALA A 297 0.58 -3.05 3.58
C ALA A 297 -0.03 -2.43 2.32
N ALA A 298 -0.27 -1.11 2.29
CA ALA A 298 -0.72 -0.42 1.08
C ALA A 298 0.35 -0.46 -0.02
N ALA A 299 1.61 -0.19 0.34
CA ALA A 299 2.74 -0.29 -0.59
C ALA A 299 2.85 -1.70 -1.17
N ALA A 300 2.87 -2.74 -0.32
CA ALA A 300 2.99 -4.13 -0.76
C ALA A 300 1.83 -4.58 -1.66
N ARG A 301 0.59 -4.18 -1.36
CA ARG A 301 -0.56 -4.55 -2.21
C ARG A 301 -0.49 -3.91 -3.59
N ALA A 302 -0.12 -2.64 -3.66
CA ALA A 302 -0.16 -1.85 -4.87
C ALA A 302 1.08 -2.02 -5.75
N HIS A 303 2.27 -2.10 -5.14
CA HIS A 303 3.54 -1.90 -5.85
C HIS A 303 4.54 -3.06 -5.72
N ALA A 304 4.25 -4.15 -4.98
CA ALA A 304 5.20 -5.27 -4.88
C ALA A 304 5.56 -5.88 -6.24
N SER A 305 4.64 -5.89 -7.21
CA SER A 305 4.87 -6.39 -8.57
C SER A 305 5.63 -5.42 -9.48
N GLU A 306 5.86 -4.19 -9.04
CA GLU A 306 6.63 -3.19 -9.78
C GLU A 306 8.13 -3.27 -9.47
N VAL A 307 8.52 -3.99 -8.41
CA VAL A 307 9.91 -4.16 -7.99
C VAL A 307 10.68 -4.95 -9.05
N ILE A 308 11.76 -4.35 -9.52
CA ILE A 308 12.64 -5.00 -10.50
C ILE A 308 13.39 -6.13 -9.81
N ASP A 309 13.17 -7.34 -10.31
CA ASP A 309 13.85 -8.52 -9.82
C ASP A 309 15.18 -8.73 -10.55
N ALA A 310 16.30 -8.48 -9.85
CA ALA A 310 17.63 -8.74 -10.37
C ALA A 310 18.01 -10.24 -10.38
N LEU A 311 17.33 -11.06 -9.59
CA LEU A 311 17.60 -12.49 -9.50
C LEU A 311 16.86 -13.21 -10.64
N PRO A 312 17.55 -13.93 -11.56
CA PRO A 312 16.86 -14.68 -12.59
C PRO A 312 15.90 -15.72 -12.01
N SER A 313 14.69 -15.83 -12.57
CA SER A 313 13.66 -16.74 -12.05
C SER A 313 14.14 -18.19 -11.94
N ALA A 314 14.93 -18.67 -12.92
CA ALA A 314 15.53 -20.00 -12.90
C ALA A 314 16.44 -20.24 -11.68
N VAL A 315 17.12 -19.21 -11.18
CA VAL A 315 17.94 -19.31 -9.95
C VAL A 315 17.02 -19.38 -8.74
N ALA A 316 15.99 -18.53 -8.64
CA ALA A 316 15.03 -18.57 -7.56
C ALA A 316 14.33 -19.96 -7.46
N GLU A 317 13.89 -20.48 -8.60
CA GLU A 317 13.26 -21.81 -8.72
C GLU A 317 14.20 -22.94 -8.27
N ALA A 318 15.49 -22.89 -8.65
CA ALA A 318 16.47 -23.89 -8.25
C ALA A 318 16.68 -23.96 -6.72
N PHE A 319 16.45 -22.86 -6.00
CA PHE A 319 16.50 -22.80 -4.54
C PHE A 319 15.13 -23.00 -3.86
N GLY A 320 14.06 -23.24 -4.64
CA GLY A 320 12.69 -23.36 -4.14
C GLY A 320 12.18 -22.07 -3.51
N LEU A 321 12.56 -20.92 -4.05
CA LEU A 321 12.21 -19.61 -3.52
C LEU A 321 11.08 -18.97 -4.35
N PRO A 322 10.15 -18.26 -3.71
CA PRO A 322 9.06 -17.58 -4.42
C PRO A 322 9.57 -16.39 -5.25
N PRO A 323 8.79 -15.92 -6.23
CA PRO A 323 8.97 -14.62 -6.86
C PRO A 323 9.10 -13.47 -5.84
N LEU A 324 9.80 -12.40 -6.23
CA LEU A 324 10.06 -11.26 -5.32
C LEU A 324 8.78 -10.58 -4.83
N ASP A 325 7.82 -10.39 -5.73
CA ASP A 325 6.55 -9.73 -5.42
C ASP A 325 5.70 -10.57 -4.44
N GLU A 326 5.67 -11.88 -4.64
CA GLU A 326 5.04 -12.82 -3.71
C GLU A 326 5.73 -12.77 -2.35
N ALA A 327 7.06 -12.82 -2.31
CA ALA A 327 7.82 -12.74 -1.07
C ALA A 327 7.50 -11.47 -0.26
N LEU A 328 7.51 -10.30 -0.92
CA LEU A 328 7.18 -9.02 -0.29
C LEU A 328 5.73 -9.01 0.22
N ARG A 329 4.78 -9.52 -0.57
CA ARG A 329 3.38 -9.64 -0.15
C ARG A 329 3.24 -10.56 1.05
N THR A 330 3.88 -11.72 1.07
CA THR A 330 3.84 -12.64 2.22
C THR A 330 4.38 -11.98 3.48
N ILE A 331 5.51 -11.27 3.38
CA ILE A 331 6.16 -10.61 4.52
C ILE A 331 5.30 -9.48 5.10
N HIS A 332 4.70 -8.64 4.26
CA HIS A 332 3.97 -7.45 4.70
C HIS A 332 2.48 -7.67 4.92
N LEU A 333 1.86 -8.60 4.20
CA LEU A 333 0.42 -8.85 4.27
C LEU A 333 0.09 -10.06 5.14
N CYS A 334 1.08 -10.90 5.44
CA CYS A 334 0.87 -12.17 6.16
C CYS A 334 -0.18 -13.05 5.48
N ASP A 335 -0.25 -12.95 4.17
CA ASP A 335 -1.23 -13.61 3.30
C ASP A 335 -0.43 -14.25 2.17
N ALA A 336 -0.48 -15.57 2.06
CA ALA A 336 0.10 -16.32 0.95
C ALA A 336 -1.07 -16.69 0.04
N GLU A 337 -1.07 -16.20 -1.20
CA GLU A 337 -2.09 -16.53 -2.20
C GLU A 337 -3.55 -16.46 -1.71
N GLN A 338 -3.90 -15.41 -0.94
CA GLN A 338 -5.24 -15.18 -0.39
C GLN A 338 -5.68 -16.21 0.67
N GLN A 339 -4.73 -16.97 1.23
CA GLN A 339 -4.91 -17.84 2.37
C GLN A 339 -4.12 -17.31 3.57
N ALA A 340 -4.78 -17.28 4.73
CA ALA A 340 -4.15 -16.90 5.99
C ALA A 340 -2.89 -17.75 6.23
N LEU A 341 -1.78 -17.07 6.55
CA LEU A 341 -0.51 -17.73 6.79
C LEU A 341 -0.65 -18.89 7.79
N SER A 342 -0.17 -20.09 7.44
CA SER A 342 -0.24 -21.23 8.37
C SER A 342 0.59 -20.97 9.64
N GLY A 343 0.28 -21.67 10.74
CA GLY A 343 1.07 -21.55 11.98
C GLY A 343 2.54 -21.95 11.80
N GLU A 344 2.81 -22.93 10.95
CA GLU A 344 4.17 -23.36 10.60
C GLU A 344 4.92 -22.31 9.78
N ALA A 345 4.26 -21.74 8.76
CA ALA A 345 4.83 -20.66 7.96
C ALA A 345 5.13 -19.42 8.80
N LEU A 346 4.26 -19.10 9.76
CA LEU A 346 4.49 -18.02 10.71
C LEU A 346 5.72 -18.29 11.59
N ALA A 347 5.86 -19.51 12.11
CA ALA A 347 7.02 -19.88 12.91
C ALA A 347 8.33 -19.80 12.10
N LEU A 348 8.30 -20.15 10.81
CA LEU A 348 9.44 -19.97 9.90
C LEU A 348 9.78 -18.49 9.68
N LEU A 349 8.78 -17.61 9.56
CA LEU A 349 9.01 -16.17 9.45
C LEU A 349 9.66 -15.61 10.72
N GLU A 350 9.18 -16.01 11.90
CA GLU A 350 9.74 -15.56 13.18
C GLU A 350 11.18 -16.01 13.39
N ARG A 351 11.58 -17.17 12.86
CA ARG A 351 12.97 -17.65 12.88
C ARG A 351 13.85 -17.10 11.77
N GLY A 352 13.28 -16.36 10.80
CA GLY A 352 14.01 -15.88 9.63
C GLY A 352 14.30 -16.96 8.56
N GLU A 353 13.65 -18.12 8.67
CA GLU A 353 13.88 -19.30 7.80
C GLU A 353 12.90 -19.39 6.63
N HIS A 354 11.85 -18.57 6.64
CA HIS A 354 10.81 -18.60 5.62
C HIS A 354 11.38 -18.34 4.21
N PRO A 355 10.93 -19.07 3.17
CA PRO A 355 11.39 -18.86 1.79
C PRO A 355 11.31 -17.41 1.32
N ALA A 356 10.27 -16.66 1.71
CA ALA A 356 10.14 -15.24 1.41
C ALA A 356 11.30 -14.37 1.96
N LEU A 357 11.76 -14.63 3.20
CA LEU A 357 12.88 -13.88 3.78
C LEU A 357 14.21 -14.32 3.15
N ARG A 358 14.38 -15.63 2.94
CA ARG A 358 15.54 -16.18 2.23
C ARG A 358 15.64 -15.63 0.80
N ARG A 359 14.50 -15.39 0.15
CA ARG A 359 14.40 -14.80 -1.18
C ARG A 359 14.98 -13.39 -1.22
N LEU A 360 14.67 -12.55 -0.24
CA LEU A 360 15.25 -11.21 -0.13
C LEU A 360 16.76 -11.28 0.12
N ALA A 361 17.19 -12.11 1.07
CA ALA A 361 18.61 -12.28 1.40
C ALA A 361 19.44 -12.77 0.20
N LEU A 362 18.93 -13.75 -0.55
CA LEU A 362 19.60 -14.22 -1.77
C LEU A 362 19.63 -13.15 -2.85
N GLY A 363 18.55 -12.39 -3.03
CA GLY A 363 18.49 -11.30 -4.00
C GLY A 363 19.53 -10.21 -3.73
N GLU A 364 19.72 -9.85 -2.47
CA GLU A 364 20.74 -8.89 -2.04
C GLU A 364 22.16 -9.43 -2.28
N LEU A 365 22.44 -10.66 -1.83
CA LEU A 365 23.74 -11.30 -2.01
C LEU A 365 24.09 -11.47 -3.50
N PHE A 366 23.10 -11.84 -4.32
CA PHE A 366 23.26 -11.97 -5.76
C PHE A 366 23.60 -10.61 -6.40
N SER A 367 22.87 -9.56 -6.04
CA SER A 367 23.10 -8.20 -6.57
C SER A 367 24.49 -7.68 -6.20
N LEU A 368 24.93 -7.89 -4.96
CA LEU A 368 26.28 -7.55 -4.51
C LEU A 368 27.35 -8.36 -5.26
N SER A 369 27.13 -9.67 -5.42
CA SER A 369 28.07 -10.55 -6.12
C SER A 369 28.19 -10.20 -7.61
N LEU A 370 27.07 -9.85 -8.24
CA LEU A 370 27.02 -9.39 -9.63
C LEU A 370 27.78 -8.09 -9.80
N ALA A 371 27.60 -7.12 -8.90
CA ALA A 371 28.34 -5.86 -8.92
C ALA A 371 29.86 -6.08 -8.80
N VAL A 372 30.29 -7.01 -7.92
CA VAL A 372 31.71 -7.39 -7.79
C VAL A 372 32.24 -8.07 -9.05
N ALA A 373 31.47 -8.98 -9.66
CA ALA A 373 31.86 -9.67 -10.89
C ALA A 373 32.03 -8.70 -12.06
N LEU A 374 31.04 -7.81 -12.28
CA LEU A 374 31.10 -6.78 -13.32
C LEU A 374 32.28 -5.81 -13.13
N ARG A 375 32.65 -5.53 -11.88
CA ARG A 375 33.82 -4.70 -11.57
C ARG A 375 35.14 -5.42 -11.91
N ARG A 376 35.23 -6.72 -11.64
CA ARG A 376 36.42 -7.53 -11.99
C ARG A 376 36.61 -7.63 -13.49
N GLU A 377 35.54 -7.80 -14.26
CA GLU A 377 35.60 -7.83 -15.73
C GLU A 377 36.08 -6.51 -16.34
N ARG A 378 35.79 -5.36 -15.71
CA ARG A 378 36.28 -4.05 -16.18
C ARG A 378 37.76 -3.80 -15.88
N TRP A 379 38.38 -4.62 -15.03
CA TRP A 379 39.78 -4.52 -14.65
C TRP A 379 40.67 -5.58 -15.29
N ALA A 380 40.06 -6.65 -15.80
CA ALA A 380 40.69 -7.62 -16.69
C ALA A 380 40.72 -7.06 -18.12
#